data_AF-A0A1Z9Q5U9-F1
#
_entry.id   AF-A0A1Z9Q5U9-F1
#
_cell.length_a   1.000
_cell.length_b   1.000
_cell.length_c   1.000
_cell.angle_alpha   90.00
_cell.angle_beta   90.00
_cell.angle_gamma   90.00
#
_symmetry.space_group_name_H-M   'P 1'
#
loop_
_entity.id
_entity.type
_entity.pdbx_description
1 polymer ?
#
loop_
_entity_poly.entity_id
_entity_poly.type
_entity_poly.pdbx_seq_one_letter_code
_entity_poly.pdbx_strand_id
1 'polypeptide(L)' 'MNSLSQNTKTSTYHIYLRGECLFKDLDDYEFKLIWGRIYQSYFKDELSYEEFEQENMTDASY' A
#
# COMPACT_ATOMS: atom_id res chain seq x y z
N MET A 1 29.00 13.10 13.51
CA MET A 1 27.53 13.22 13.63
C MET A 1 26.93 12.26 12.62
N ASN A 2 26.35 11.15 13.06
CA ASN A 2 25.79 10.13 12.17
C ASN A 2 24.49 10.67 11.55
N SER A 3 24.46 10.89 10.23
CA SER A 3 23.19 11.08 9.52
C SER A 3 22.53 9.72 9.34
N LEU A 4 21.50 9.43 10.14
CA LEU A 4 20.53 8.40 9.79
C LEU A 4 19.79 8.91 8.54
N SER A 5 20.13 8.37 7.37
CA SER A 5 19.22 8.46 6.22
C SER A 5 17.99 7.65 6.61
N GLN A 6 16.96 8.33 7.09
CA GLN A 6 15.64 7.73 7.26
C GLN A 6 15.11 7.48 5.85
N ASN A 7 15.29 6.26 5.35
CA ASN A 7 14.67 5.83 4.12
C ASN A 7 13.16 5.73 4.38
N THR A 8 12.44 6.84 4.28
CA THR A 8 10.98 6.86 4.41
C THR A 8 10.39 6.32 3.11
N LYS A 9 10.38 4.99 2.97
CA LYS A 9 9.56 4.32 1.97
C LYS A 9 8.10 4.63 2.29
N THR A 10 7.44 5.36 1.42
CA THR A 10 5.98 5.52 1.45
C THR A 10 5.39 4.47 0.53
N SER A 11 4.84 3.40 1.11
CA SER A 11 4.05 2.42 0.38
C SER A 11 2.59 2.89 0.27
N THR A 12 1.95 2.58 -0.84
CA THR A 12 0.48 2.67 -0.98
C THR A 12 -0.11 1.33 -1.38
N TYR A 13 -1.36 1.06 -1.01
CA TYR A 13 -2.02 -0.22 -1.25
C TYR A 13 -3.30 -0.06 -2.06
N HIS A 14 -3.51 -0.97 -3.01
CA HIS A 14 -4.72 -1.05 -3.82
C HIS A 14 -5.40 -2.40 -3.54
N ILE A 15 -6.72 -2.41 -3.37
CA ILE A 15 -7.53 -3.61 -3.11
C ILE A 15 -8.43 -3.86 -4.31
N TYR A 16 -8.46 -5.11 -4.77
CA TYR A 16 -9.23 -5.54 -5.93
C TYR A 16 -10.22 -6.64 -5.57
N LEU A 17 -11.36 -6.68 -6.25
CA LEU A 17 -12.33 -7.77 -6.21
C LEU A 17 -12.65 -8.20 -7.64
N ARG A 18 -12.34 -9.45 -8.00
CA ARG A 18 -12.52 -10.00 -9.36
C ARG A 18 -11.80 -9.19 -10.44
N GLY A 19 -10.66 -8.60 -10.08
CA GLY A 19 -9.87 -7.72 -10.95
C GLY A 19 -10.37 -6.27 -11.03
N GLU A 20 -11.52 -5.95 -10.42
CA GLU A 20 -12.02 -4.57 -10.33
C GLU A 20 -11.40 -3.88 -9.11
N CYS A 21 -10.90 -2.65 -9.30
CA CYS A 21 -10.34 -1.86 -8.22
C CYS A 21 -11.46 -1.34 -7.29
N LEU A 22 -11.42 -1.74 -6.01
CA LEU A 22 -12.36 -1.25 -5.00
C LEU A 22 -11.81 -0.02 -4.28
N PHE A 23 -10.54 -0.07 -3.93
CA PHE A 23 -9.83 0.99 -3.21
C PHE A 23 -8.42 1.10 -3.76
N LYS A 24 -7.90 2.33 -3.84
CA LYS A 24 -6.55 2.61 -4.30
C LYS A 24 -5.93 3.73 -3.49
N ASP A 25 -4.62 3.82 -3.60
CA ASP A 25 -3.79 4.86 -2.98
C ASP A 25 -3.95 4.91 -1.45
N LEU A 26 -4.25 3.75 -0.84
CA LEU A 26 -4.42 3.63 0.61
C LEU A 26 -3.06 3.70 1.29
N ASP A 27 -2.96 4.46 2.37
CA ASP A 27 -1.81 4.32 3.26
C ASP A 27 -1.88 3.01 4.09
N ASP A 28 -0.81 2.69 4.82
CA ASP A 28 -0.72 1.48 5.65
C ASP A 28 -1.84 1.39 6.70
N TYR A 29 -2.27 2.52 7.27
CA TYR A 29 -3.33 2.54 8.28
C TYR A 29 -4.70 2.29 7.65
N GLU A 30 -5.02 2.98 6.56
CA GLU A 30 -6.26 2.82 5.81
C GLU A 30 -6.39 1.40 5.26
N PHE A 31 -5.31 0.85 4.71
CA PHE A 31 -5.27 -0.52 4.22
C PHE A 31 -5.62 -1.52 5.32
N LYS A 32 -4.94 -1.47 6.47
CA LYS A 32 -5.18 -2.38 7.59
C LYS A 32 -6.62 -2.30 8.11
N LEU A 33 -7.16 -1.08 8.18
CA LEU A 33 -8.52 -0.84 8.65
C LEU A 33 -9.56 -1.41 7.67
N ILE A 34 -9.42 -1.16 6.38
CA ILE A 34 -10.34 -1.65 5.34
C ILE A 34 -10.21 -3.16 5.20
N TRP A 35 -9.00 -3.68 5.04
CA TRP A 35 -8.72 -5.10 4.86
C TRP A 35 -9.24 -5.94 6.02
N GLY A 36 -9.07 -5.46 7.26
CA GLY A 36 -9.58 -6.12 8.46
C GLY A 36 -11.11 -6.11 8.58
N ARG A 37 -11.81 -5.24 7.84
CA ARG A 37 -13.29 -5.17 7.81
C ARG A 37 -13.91 -5.95 6.66
N ILE A 38 -13.14 -6.34 5.66
CA ILE A 38 -13.63 -7.19 4.58
C ILE A 38 -13.73 -8.62 5.10
N TYR A 39 -14.94 -9.20 5.04
CA TYR A 39 -15.15 -10.60 5.37
C TYR A 39 -14.59 -11.49 4.25
N GLN A 40 -13.29 -11.77 4.31
CA GLN A 40 -12.55 -12.51 3.27
C GLN A 40 -13.15 -13.88 2.95
N SER A 41 -13.84 -14.52 3.90
CA SER A 41 -14.53 -15.80 3.70
C SER A 41 -15.60 -15.76 2.59
N TYR A 42 -16.17 -14.59 2.29
CA TYR A 42 -17.13 -14.41 1.20
C TYR A 42 -16.46 -14.29 -0.17
N PHE A 43 -15.18 -13.92 -0.20
CA PHE A 43 -14.49 -13.52 -1.43
C PHE A 43 -13.28 -14.40 -1.75
N LYS A 44 -13.02 -15.47 -0.98
CA LYS A 44 -12.01 -16.53 -1.22
C LYS A 44 -10.83 -16.07 -2.08
N ASP A 45 -10.83 -16.43 -3.37
CA ASP A 45 -9.74 -16.20 -4.33
C ASP A 45 -9.98 -14.97 -5.23
N GLU A 46 -11.09 -14.26 -5.01
CA GLU A 46 -11.52 -13.11 -5.80
C GLU A 46 -10.99 -11.78 -5.23
N LEU A 47 -10.61 -11.75 -3.95
CA LEU A 47 -10.10 -10.56 -3.27
C LEU A 47 -8.57 -10.57 -3.23
N SER A 48 -7.94 -9.55 -3.79
CA SER A 48 -6.48 -9.39 -3.78
C SER A 48 -6.08 -7.96 -3.42
N TYR A 49 -4.80 -7.75 -3.15
CA TYR A 49 -4.23 -6.43 -2.99
C TYR A 49 -2.85 -6.33 -3.65
N GLU A 50 -2.44 -5.12 -3.99
CA GLU A 50 -1.10 -4.80 -4.49
C GLU A 50 -0.49 -3.67 -3.64
N GLU A 51 0.81 -3.78 -3.37
CA GLU A 51 1.59 -2.75 -2.68
C GLU A 51 2.49 -2.04 -3.69
N PHE A 52 2.46 -0.71 -3.66
CA PHE A 52 3.29 0.17 -4.47
C PHE A 52 4.26 0.90 -3.56
N GLU A 53 5.53 0.50 -3.60
CA GLU A 53 6.60 1.25 -2.92
C GLU A 53 6.97 2.46 -3.77
N GLN A 54 6.79 3.67 -3.23
CA GLN A 54 7.31 4.86 -3.87
C GLN A 54 8.73 5.13 -3.36
N GLU A 55 9.72 4.83 -4.18
CA GLU A 55 11.09 5.31 -3.97
C GLU A 55 11.13 6.80 -4.25
N ASN A 56 11.09 7.61 -3.20
CA ASN A 56 11.45 9.01 -3.31
C ASN A 56 12.97 9.07 -3.57
N MET A 57 13.39 9.03 -4.84
CA MET A 57 14.71 9.51 -5.22
C MET A 57 14.74 11.00 -4.86
N THR A 58 15.29 11.34 -3.70
CA THR A 58 15.82 12.67 -3.48
C THR A 58 16.95 12.83 -4.48
N ASP A 59 16.62 13.50 -5.58
CA ASP A 59 17.60 13.97 -6.55
C ASP A 59 18.55 14.91 -5.79
N ALA A 60 19.63 14.31 -5.27
CA ALA A 60 20.77 15.05 -4.77
C ALA A 60 21.59 15.48 -5.99
N SER A 61 21.06 16.38 -6.81
CA SER A 61 21.85 17.02 -7.87
C SER A 61 21.75 18.55 -7.84
N TYR A 62 22.89 19.11 -7.39
CA TYR A 62 23.49 20.45 -7.51
C TYR A 62 22.90 21.67 -6.79
#